data_AF-A0A3D2S1I4-F1
#
_entry.id   AF-A0A3D2S1I4-F1
#
_cell.length_a   1.000
_cell.length_b   1.000
_cell.length_c   1.000
_cell.angle_alpha   90.00
_cell.angle_beta   90.00
_cell.angle_gamma   90.00
#
_symmetry.space_group_name_H-M   'P 1'
#
loop_
_entity.id
_entity.type
_entity.pdbx_description
1 polymer ?
#
loop_
_entity_poly.entity_id
_entity_poly.type
_entity_poly.pdbx_seq_one_letter_code
_entity_poly.pdbx_strand_id
1 'polypeptide(L)'
;MRSCYGDLSCYGSDLNRTLNLNLMVAEGMRFTDFYVASPVCSPSRAAWMTGCYPRRVGLNNGDDFVVLLPSDSIGLSSKETTIARMLKSIGYDTKMIGKWHLGDQPDFLPAQHGFDSYFGLPYRNDIVPDLSLDLSTGRRNFPPLSLMQNEDVIQLDPNQAWLTNRYTAEVFALYDLDDAEPTTG
;
A
#
# COMPACT_ATOMS: atom_id res chain seq x y z
N MET A 1 -8.46 25.19 -5.08
CA MET A 1 -8.28 23.74 -4.80
C MET A 1 -7.51 23.17 -5.97
N ARG A 2 -6.23 22.79 -5.81
CA ARG A 2 -5.48 22.08 -6.86
C ARG A 2 -5.77 20.59 -6.66
N SER A 3 -6.31 19.92 -7.67
CA SER A 3 -6.49 18.47 -7.65
C SER A 3 -5.14 17.76 -7.60
N CYS A 4 -5.03 16.59 -6.97
CA CYS A 4 -3.79 15.81 -6.93
C CYS A 4 -3.18 15.51 -8.31
N TYR A 5 -3.97 15.53 -9.40
CA TYR A 5 -3.49 15.45 -10.77
C TYR A 5 -2.39 16.50 -11.09
N GLY A 6 -2.50 17.70 -10.52
CA GLY A 6 -1.56 18.80 -10.73
C GLY A 6 -0.44 18.86 -9.70
N ASP A 7 -0.19 17.80 -8.93
CA ASP A 7 0.86 17.81 -7.89
C ASP A 7 2.27 17.69 -8.47
N LEU A 8 2.45 17.09 -9.65
CA LEU A 8 3.76 16.90 -10.27
C LEU A 8 4.07 18.03 -11.26
N SER A 9 5.35 18.42 -11.39
CA SER A 9 5.74 19.48 -12.33
C SER A 9 5.42 19.13 -13.79
N CYS A 10 5.50 17.85 -14.17
CA CYS A 10 5.13 17.37 -15.50
C CYS A 10 3.60 17.43 -15.80
N TYR A 11 2.78 17.79 -14.80
CA TYR A 11 1.36 18.09 -14.93
C TYR A 11 1.01 19.54 -14.52
N GLY A 12 2.02 20.42 -14.43
CA GLY A 12 1.83 21.87 -14.20
C GLY A 12 1.99 22.34 -12.75
N SER A 13 2.59 21.54 -11.86
CA SER A 13 2.93 22.01 -10.51
C SER A 13 4.13 22.96 -10.50
N ASP A 14 3.91 24.20 -10.04
CA ASP A 14 4.99 25.14 -9.72
C ASP A 14 5.45 25.06 -8.26
N LEU A 15 4.77 24.28 -7.41
CA LEU A 15 5.06 24.19 -5.98
C LEU A 15 5.98 23.01 -5.66
N ASN A 16 5.72 21.85 -6.27
CA ASN A 16 6.45 20.63 -5.96
C ASN A 16 7.54 20.41 -7.00
N ARG A 17 8.78 20.31 -6.53
CA ARG A 17 9.92 19.99 -7.37
C ARG A 17 10.09 18.47 -7.50
N THR A 18 9.65 17.91 -8.63
CA THR A 18 9.61 16.45 -8.86
C THR A 18 10.58 16.01 -9.96
N LEU A 19 11.88 16.30 -9.78
CA LEU A 19 12.90 16.10 -10.83
C LEU A 19 13.00 14.65 -11.33
N ASN A 20 13.04 13.67 -10.42
CA ASN A 20 13.16 12.26 -10.81
C ASN A 20 11.91 11.76 -11.58
N LEU A 21 10.73 12.27 -11.24
CA LEU A 21 9.49 11.93 -11.96
C LEU A 21 9.42 12.60 -13.34
N ASN A 22 10.04 13.77 -13.50
CA ASN A 22 10.19 14.39 -14.83
C ASN A 22 11.12 13.56 -15.72
N LEU A 23 12.21 13.03 -15.16
CA LEU A 23 13.10 12.11 -15.90
C LEU A 23 12.34 10.84 -16.32
N MET A 24 11.56 10.24 -15.41
CA MET A 24 10.71 9.09 -15.73
C MET A 24 9.72 9.37 -16.87
N VAL A 25 9.19 10.59 -16.96
CA VAL A 25 8.33 11.02 -18.09
C VAL A 25 9.14 11.17 -19.39
N ALA A 26 10.36 11.72 -19.32
CA ALA A 26 11.20 11.92 -20.50
C ALA A 26 11.72 10.59 -21.10
N GLU A 27 11.92 9.58 -20.25
CA GLU A 27 12.42 8.25 -20.63
C GLU A 27 11.30 7.22 -20.88
N GLY A 28 10.04 7.59 -20.57
CA GLY A 28 8.91 6.68 -20.59
C GLY A 28 7.67 7.26 -21.25
N MET A 29 6.51 6.95 -20.66
CA MET A 29 5.21 7.37 -21.16
C MET A 29 4.43 8.12 -20.08
N ARG A 30 3.71 9.17 -20.50
CA ARG A 30 2.85 9.98 -19.63
C ARG A 30 1.39 9.85 -20.06
N PHE A 31 0.52 9.52 -19.12
CA PHE A 31 -0.93 9.41 -19.35
C PHE A 31 -1.63 10.70 -18.94
N THR A 32 -2.35 11.35 -19.85
CA THR A 32 -3.21 12.49 -19.49
C THR A 32 -4.53 12.05 -18.88
N ASP A 33 -4.94 10.81 -19.16
CA ASP A 33 -6.23 10.24 -18.79
C ASP A 33 -6.01 8.86 -18.17
N PHE A 34 -5.72 8.84 -16.86
CA PHE A 34 -5.56 7.63 -16.06
C PHE A 34 -6.50 7.68 -14.86
N TYR A 35 -7.27 6.61 -14.65
CA TYR A 35 -8.33 6.56 -13.64
C TYR A 35 -8.15 5.35 -12.71
N VAL A 36 -8.61 5.53 -11.47
CA VAL A 36 -8.68 4.47 -10.46
C VAL A 36 -10.14 4.05 -10.25
N ALA A 37 -10.34 2.81 -9.82
CA ALA A 37 -11.69 2.25 -9.66
C ALA A 37 -12.49 2.86 -8.48
N SER A 38 -11.86 3.64 -7.61
CA SER A 38 -12.52 4.29 -6.45
C SER A 38 -11.80 5.57 -6.01
N PRO A 39 -12.49 6.54 -5.39
CA PRO A 39 -11.86 7.74 -4.84
C PRO A 39 -11.14 7.52 -3.50
N VAL A 40 -11.14 6.31 -2.94
CA VAL A 40 -10.59 6.03 -1.59
C VAL A 40 -9.62 4.84 -1.55
N CYS A 41 -8.84 4.75 -0.46
CA CYS A 41 -7.65 3.91 -0.37
C CYS A 41 -7.89 2.40 -0.55
N SER A 42 -8.60 1.73 0.38
CA SER A 42 -8.76 0.27 0.36
C SER A 42 -9.43 -0.23 -0.92
N PRO A 43 -10.55 0.36 -1.37
CA PRO A 43 -11.19 -0.08 -2.61
C PRO A 43 -10.26 0.08 -3.84
N SER A 44 -9.55 1.21 -3.98
CA SER A 44 -8.62 1.41 -5.11
C SER A 44 -7.44 0.45 -5.09
N ARG A 45 -6.92 0.13 -3.91
CA ARG A 45 -5.85 -0.86 -3.75
C ARG A 45 -6.33 -2.26 -4.08
N ALA A 46 -7.56 -2.61 -3.71
CA ALA A 46 -8.15 -3.90 -4.03
C ALA A 46 -8.26 -4.07 -5.55
N ALA A 47 -8.72 -3.02 -6.24
CA ALA A 47 -8.81 -3.01 -7.69
C ALA A 47 -7.44 -3.09 -8.37
N TRP A 48 -6.44 -2.39 -7.85
CA TRP A 48 -5.07 -2.48 -8.37
C TRP A 48 -4.48 -3.88 -8.21
N MET A 49 -4.65 -4.50 -7.03
CA MET A 49 -4.11 -5.83 -6.75
C MET A 49 -4.76 -6.91 -7.59
N THR A 50 -6.06 -6.82 -7.86
CA THR A 50 -6.86 -7.91 -8.44
C THR A 50 -7.31 -7.68 -9.89
N GLY A 51 -7.17 -6.46 -10.41
CA GLY A 51 -7.77 -6.05 -11.69
C GLY A 51 -9.30 -6.01 -11.69
N CYS A 52 -9.93 -6.07 -10.51
CA CYS A 52 -11.37 -6.19 -10.36
C CYS A 52 -12.01 -4.94 -9.77
N TYR A 53 -13.29 -4.68 -10.08
CA TYR A 53 -14.02 -3.65 -9.35
C TYR A 53 -14.10 -3.99 -7.86
N PRO A 54 -13.97 -3.00 -6.95
CA PRO A 54 -13.92 -3.28 -5.51
C PRO A 54 -15.15 -4.04 -4.99
N ARG A 55 -16.32 -3.77 -5.59
CA ARG A 55 -17.58 -4.46 -5.28
C ARG A 55 -17.54 -5.96 -5.60
N ARG A 56 -16.80 -6.39 -6.62
CA ARG A 56 -16.65 -7.80 -7.00
C ARG A 56 -15.92 -8.58 -5.90
N VAL A 57 -14.89 -7.97 -5.32
CA VAL A 57 -14.00 -8.59 -4.34
C VAL A 57 -14.39 -8.27 -2.90
N GLY A 58 -15.60 -7.72 -2.69
CA GLY A 58 -16.14 -7.43 -1.36
C GLY A 58 -15.48 -6.26 -0.63
N LEU A 59 -14.71 -5.40 -1.31
CA LEU A 59 -13.98 -4.28 -0.71
C LEU A 59 -14.47 -2.92 -1.21
N ASN A 60 -15.78 -2.75 -1.37
CA ASN A 60 -16.37 -1.43 -1.65
C ASN A 60 -16.59 -0.59 -0.38
N ASN A 61 -16.58 -1.19 0.81
CA ASN A 61 -16.62 -0.54 2.13
C ASN A 61 -15.83 -1.40 3.13
N GLY A 62 -15.45 -0.81 4.27
CA GLY A 62 -15.13 -1.52 5.52
C GLY A 62 -16.40 -1.84 6.32
N ASP A 63 -16.25 -2.23 7.58
CA ASP A 63 -17.39 -2.58 8.45
C ASP A 63 -18.28 -1.36 8.70
N ASP A 64 -17.67 -0.25 9.13
CA ASP A 64 -18.38 0.98 9.55
C ASP A 64 -18.01 2.22 8.71
N PHE A 65 -17.06 2.09 7.79
CA PHE A 65 -16.52 3.22 7.05
C PHE A 65 -16.18 2.86 5.60
N VAL A 66 -16.02 3.86 4.73
CA VAL A 66 -15.78 3.63 3.29
C VAL A 66 -14.40 3.02 2.97
N VAL A 67 -13.49 3.01 3.94
CA VAL A 67 -12.20 2.31 3.87
C VAL A 67 -12.07 1.39 5.07
N LEU A 68 -11.20 0.37 4.94
CA LEU A 68 -10.87 -0.50 6.05
C LEU A 68 -10.23 0.31 7.19
N LEU A 69 -10.72 0.09 8.38
CA LEU A 69 -10.18 0.58 9.63
C LEU A 69 -9.48 -0.58 10.37
N PRO A 70 -8.63 -0.28 11.37
CA PRO A 70 -8.00 -1.33 12.17
C PRO A 70 -9.02 -2.26 12.81
N SER A 71 -8.72 -3.54 12.81
CA SER A 71 -9.58 -4.59 13.36
C SER A 71 -10.94 -4.76 12.65
N ASP A 72 -11.11 -4.26 11.44
CA ASP A 72 -12.28 -4.62 10.63
C ASP A 72 -12.29 -6.13 10.37
N SER A 73 -13.50 -6.70 10.38
CA SER A 73 -13.75 -8.13 10.20
C SER A 73 -13.56 -8.59 8.75
N ILE A 74 -13.43 -7.63 7.83
CA ILE A 74 -13.28 -7.84 6.40
C ILE A 74 -11.92 -7.38 5.89
N GLY A 75 -11.45 -8.04 4.84
CA GLY A 75 -10.20 -7.74 4.14
C GLY A 75 -10.23 -8.38 2.77
N LEU A 76 -9.14 -8.23 2.01
CA LEU A 76 -9.03 -8.87 0.70
C LEU A 76 -9.03 -10.39 0.92
N SER A 77 -9.97 -11.11 0.31
CA SER A 77 -10.01 -12.55 0.47
C SER A 77 -8.74 -13.21 -0.06
N SER A 78 -8.16 -14.13 0.71
CA SER A 78 -7.05 -14.97 0.27
C SER A 78 -7.40 -15.86 -0.94
N LYS A 79 -8.66 -15.91 -1.37
CA LYS A 79 -9.08 -16.59 -2.60
C LYS A 79 -8.92 -15.74 -3.87
N GLU A 80 -8.73 -14.43 -3.75
CA GLU A 80 -8.56 -13.54 -4.91
C GLU A 80 -7.17 -13.64 -5.51
N THR A 81 -7.07 -13.82 -6.83
CA THR A 81 -5.78 -13.80 -7.52
C THR A 81 -5.26 -12.36 -7.60
N THR A 82 -4.08 -12.10 -7.03
CA THR A 82 -3.42 -10.80 -7.06
C THR A 82 -2.34 -10.75 -8.13
N ILE A 83 -1.93 -9.55 -8.54
CA ILE A 83 -0.78 -9.33 -9.42
C ILE A 83 0.49 -9.98 -8.88
N ALA A 84 0.72 -9.93 -7.56
CA ALA A 84 1.86 -10.57 -6.91
C ALA A 84 1.83 -12.10 -7.08
N ARG A 85 0.68 -12.75 -6.87
CA ARG A 85 0.53 -14.20 -7.13
C ARG A 85 0.76 -14.57 -8.60
N MET A 86 0.26 -13.74 -9.51
CA MET A 86 0.46 -13.96 -10.95
C MET A 86 1.95 -13.89 -11.31
N LEU A 87 2.66 -12.85 -10.85
CA LEU A 87 4.09 -12.70 -11.09
C LEU A 87 4.91 -13.82 -10.43
N LYS A 88 4.59 -14.17 -9.18
CA LYS A 88 5.24 -15.28 -8.46
C LYS A 88 5.05 -16.62 -9.18
N SER A 89 3.89 -16.86 -9.79
CA SER A 89 3.63 -18.10 -10.53
C SER A 89 4.52 -18.30 -11.76
N ILE A 90 5.16 -17.23 -12.25
CA ILE A 90 6.10 -17.26 -13.37
C ILE A 90 7.55 -16.95 -12.95
N GLY A 91 7.86 -17.06 -11.65
CA GLY A 91 9.24 -17.03 -11.13
C GLY A 91 9.76 -15.66 -10.70
N TYR A 92 8.89 -14.67 -10.46
CA TYR A 92 9.32 -13.41 -9.86
C TYR A 92 9.42 -13.51 -8.34
N ASP A 93 10.47 -12.92 -7.78
CA ASP A 93 10.51 -12.55 -6.36
C ASP A 93 9.64 -11.31 -6.13
N THR A 94 8.87 -11.33 -5.04
CA THR A 94 7.85 -10.32 -4.78
C THR A 94 8.03 -9.70 -3.39
N LYS A 95 8.33 -8.40 -3.35
CA LYS A 95 8.42 -7.63 -2.10
C LYS A 95 7.42 -6.49 -2.09
N MET A 96 6.75 -6.31 -0.95
CA MET A 96 5.91 -5.16 -0.70
C MET A 96 6.56 -4.21 0.31
N ILE A 97 6.69 -2.94 -0.05
CA ILE A 97 7.21 -1.89 0.85
C ILE A 97 6.18 -0.77 0.96
N GLY A 98 5.85 -0.36 2.18
CA GLY A 98 4.94 0.74 2.48
C GLY A 98 3.54 0.29 2.89
N LYS A 99 2.52 1.06 2.52
CA LYS A 99 1.16 0.87 3.03
C LYS A 99 0.44 -0.29 2.34
N TRP A 100 -0.13 -1.23 3.08
CA TRP A 100 -0.99 -2.32 2.58
C TRP A 100 -2.45 -1.89 2.38
N HIS A 101 -3.19 -1.70 3.48
CA HIS A 101 -4.57 -1.20 3.56
C HIS A 101 -5.65 -2.08 2.91
N LEU A 102 -5.44 -3.40 2.93
CA LEU A 102 -6.40 -4.42 2.46
C LEU A 102 -6.77 -5.44 3.55
N GLY A 103 -6.61 -5.05 4.81
CA GLY A 103 -6.88 -5.86 6.00
C GLY A 103 -5.61 -5.99 6.84
N ASP A 104 -5.76 -5.91 8.15
CA ASP A 104 -4.66 -5.98 9.12
C ASP A 104 -4.66 -7.28 9.94
N GLN A 105 -5.64 -8.16 9.70
CA GLN A 105 -5.69 -9.50 10.28
C GLN A 105 -4.74 -10.46 9.57
N PRO A 106 -4.24 -11.52 10.24
CA PRO A 106 -3.26 -12.47 9.68
C PRO A 106 -3.65 -13.01 8.29
N ASP A 107 -4.93 -13.36 8.11
CA ASP A 107 -5.46 -13.92 6.87
C ASP A 107 -5.47 -12.93 5.68
N PHE A 108 -5.31 -11.64 5.95
CA PHE A 108 -5.36 -10.56 4.96
C PHE A 108 -4.00 -9.90 4.73
N LEU A 109 -2.95 -10.33 5.43
CA LEU A 109 -1.62 -9.73 5.30
C LEU A 109 -0.99 -10.01 3.92
N PRO A 110 -0.05 -9.17 3.44
CA PRO A 110 0.56 -9.31 2.12
C PRO A 110 1.13 -10.71 1.80
N ALA A 111 1.66 -11.42 2.80
CA ALA A 111 2.16 -12.79 2.66
C ALA A 111 1.08 -13.74 2.10
N GLN A 112 -0.17 -13.56 2.56
CA GLN A 112 -1.32 -14.32 2.08
C GLN A 112 -1.70 -13.96 0.64
N HIS A 113 -1.21 -12.85 0.11
CA HIS A 113 -1.53 -12.35 -1.23
C HIS A 113 -0.36 -12.46 -2.21
N GLY A 114 0.58 -13.36 -1.94
CA GLY A 114 1.64 -13.75 -2.85
C GLY A 114 2.86 -12.85 -2.83
N PHE A 115 3.05 -12.02 -1.80
CA PHE A 115 4.31 -11.34 -1.53
C PHE A 115 5.23 -12.24 -0.70
N ASP A 116 6.49 -12.38 -1.08
CA ASP A 116 7.53 -13.13 -0.35
C ASP A 116 8.00 -12.40 0.89
N SER A 117 8.02 -11.06 0.83
CA SER A 117 8.35 -10.23 1.99
C SER A 117 7.55 -8.93 2.03
N TYR A 118 7.38 -8.41 3.23
CA TYR A 118 6.64 -7.17 3.49
C TYR A 118 7.36 -6.30 4.53
N PHE A 119 7.43 -5.01 4.27
CA PHE A 119 7.85 -4.02 5.26
C PHE A 119 6.97 -2.77 5.16
N GLY A 120 6.19 -2.46 6.19
CA GLY A 120 5.39 -1.23 6.20
C GLY A 120 4.17 -1.22 7.11
N LEU A 121 3.21 -0.37 6.77
CA LEU A 121 2.03 -0.10 7.59
C LEU A 121 0.79 -0.84 7.07
N PRO A 122 0.05 -1.58 7.91
CA PRO A 122 -1.11 -2.35 7.47
C PRO A 122 -2.30 -1.46 7.04
N TYR A 123 -2.34 -0.20 7.48
CA TYR A 123 -3.39 0.79 7.16
C TYR A 123 -2.81 2.21 7.11
N ARG A 124 -3.66 3.25 7.01
CA ARG A 124 -3.19 4.64 6.94
C ARG A 124 -2.53 5.08 8.24
N ASN A 125 -1.49 5.90 8.11
CA ASN A 125 -0.66 6.41 9.20
C ASN A 125 -1.31 7.52 10.05
N ASP A 126 -2.47 8.05 9.62
CA ASP A 126 -3.25 9.03 10.39
C ASP A 126 -4.17 8.38 11.43
N ILE A 127 -4.35 7.05 11.37
CA ILE A 127 -5.14 6.30 12.34
C ILE A 127 -4.28 6.02 13.57
N VAL A 128 -4.44 6.86 14.58
CA VAL A 128 -3.74 6.82 15.87
C VAL A 128 -4.76 6.81 17.01
N PRO A 129 -4.38 6.41 18.24
CA PRO A 129 -5.31 6.29 19.37
C PRO A 129 -6.17 7.54 19.63
N ASP A 130 -5.63 8.73 19.39
CA ASP A 130 -6.33 10.01 19.62
C ASP A 130 -7.19 10.47 18.43
N LEU A 131 -7.16 9.74 17.31
CA LEU A 131 -8.00 10.06 16.16
C LEU A 131 -9.46 9.69 16.47
N SER A 132 -10.26 10.68 16.84
CA SER A 132 -11.72 10.53 16.85
C SER A 132 -12.26 10.72 15.42
N LEU A 133 -12.56 9.60 14.75
CA LEU A 133 -13.46 9.63 13.60
C LEU A 133 -14.89 9.67 14.14
N ASP A 134 -15.65 10.71 13.81
CA ASP A 134 -17.10 10.76 14.04
C ASP A 134 -17.79 9.85 13.03
N LEU A 135 -17.62 8.55 13.26
CA LEU A 135 -18.39 7.52 12.58
C LEU A 135 -19.81 7.61 13.15
N SER A 136 -20.82 7.39 12.31
CA SER A 136 -22.23 7.37 12.74
C SER A 136 -22.53 6.38 13.88
N THR A 137 -21.57 5.50 14.21
CA THR A 137 -21.60 4.45 15.23
C THR A 137 -20.89 4.83 16.54
N GLY A 138 -20.29 6.03 16.65
CA GLY A 138 -19.60 6.53 17.83
C GLY A 138 -18.08 6.57 17.71
N ARG A 139 -17.40 7.14 18.72
CA ARG A 139 -15.93 7.25 18.74
C ARG A 139 -15.30 5.86 18.84
N ARG A 140 -14.52 5.46 17.83
CA ARG A 140 -13.67 4.27 17.88
C ARG A 140 -12.34 4.63 18.54
N ASN A 141 -11.90 3.84 19.52
CA ASN A 141 -10.52 3.92 20.02
C ASN A 141 -9.65 3.06 19.10
N PHE A 142 -8.71 3.70 18.40
CA PHE A 142 -7.80 2.98 17.50
C PHE A 142 -6.59 2.43 18.25
N PRO A 143 -6.02 1.29 17.80
CA PRO A 143 -4.76 0.80 18.34
C PRO A 143 -3.60 1.73 17.95
N PRO A 144 -2.45 1.62 18.64
CA PRO A 144 -1.19 2.20 18.18
C PRO A 144 -0.88 1.83 16.73
N LEU A 145 -0.16 2.69 16.01
CA LEU A 145 0.22 2.43 14.63
C LEU A 145 1.32 1.37 14.57
N SER A 146 1.03 0.22 13.96
CA SER A 146 1.99 -0.88 13.82
C SER A 146 2.85 -0.73 12.57
N LEU A 147 4.18 -0.70 12.74
CA LEU A 147 5.12 -0.98 11.66
C LEU A 147 5.42 -2.48 11.64
N MET A 148 5.22 -3.09 10.48
CA MET A 148 5.33 -4.53 10.30
C MET A 148 6.55 -4.90 9.46
N GLN A 149 7.13 -6.04 9.80
CA GLN A 149 8.03 -6.81 8.95
C GLN A 149 7.44 -8.21 8.81
N ASN A 150 7.00 -8.55 7.60
CA ASN A 150 6.21 -9.73 7.31
C ASN A 150 4.94 -9.76 8.19
N GLU A 151 4.82 -10.75 9.06
CA GLU A 151 3.68 -10.92 9.96
C GLU A 151 3.92 -10.29 11.35
N ASP A 152 5.16 -9.87 11.63
CA ASP A 152 5.56 -9.38 12.93
C ASP A 152 5.44 -7.86 13.05
N VAL A 153 4.94 -7.39 14.19
CA VAL A 153 5.00 -5.98 14.57
C VAL A 153 6.37 -5.69 15.15
N ILE A 154 7.19 -4.94 14.41
CA ILE A 154 8.56 -4.60 14.82
C ILE A 154 8.66 -3.29 15.61
N GLN A 155 7.64 -2.42 15.49
CA GLN A 155 7.56 -1.17 16.22
C GLN A 155 6.13 -0.65 16.30
N LEU A 156 5.73 -0.17 17.48
CA LEU A 156 4.50 0.60 17.68
C LEU A 156 4.79 2.09 17.64
N ASP A 157 3.85 2.86 17.09
CA ASP A 157 3.92 4.31 16.90
C ASP A 157 5.27 4.78 16.34
N PRO A 158 5.67 4.28 15.16
CA PRO A 158 6.93 4.68 14.54
C PRO A 158 6.94 6.18 14.28
N ASN A 159 8.12 6.80 14.42
CA ASN A 159 8.28 8.18 14.01
C ASN A 159 8.06 8.30 12.49
N GLN A 160 6.90 8.85 12.12
CA GLN A 160 6.44 8.87 10.74
C GLN A 160 7.36 9.69 9.83
N ALA A 161 8.11 10.65 10.36
CA ALA A 161 9.07 11.45 9.60
C ALA A 161 10.21 10.62 9.00
N TRP A 162 10.51 9.44 9.59
CA TRP A 162 11.58 8.55 9.13
C TRP A 162 11.09 7.39 8.28
N LEU A 163 9.78 7.23 8.08
CA LEU A 163 9.23 6.10 7.31
C LEU A 163 9.76 6.08 5.88
N THR A 164 9.81 7.24 5.21
CA THR A 164 10.38 7.33 3.86
C THR A 164 11.82 6.83 3.82
N ASN A 165 12.66 7.22 4.78
CA ASN A 165 14.06 6.79 4.81
C ASN A 165 14.18 5.27 5.03
N ARG A 166 13.33 4.70 5.88
CA ARG A 166 13.30 3.25 6.13
C ARG A 166 12.80 2.48 4.91
N TYR A 167 11.76 2.96 4.23
CA TYR A 167 11.29 2.36 2.99
C TYR A 167 12.35 2.41 1.90
N THR A 168 13.07 3.51 1.77
CA THR A 168 14.19 3.62 0.83
C THR A 168 15.31 2.63 1.17
N ALA A 169 15.65 2.45 2.45
CA ALA A 169 16.65 1.46 2.87
C ALA A 169 16.22 0.02 2.50
N GLU A 170 14.94 -0.32 2.67
CA GLU A 170 14.38 -1.62 2.26
C GLU A 170 14.41 -1.88 0.75
N VAL A 171 14.36 -0.81 -0.06
CA VAL A 171 14.52 -0.88 -1.51
C VAL A 171 15.99 -1.12 -1.87
N PHE A 172 16.94 -0.43 -1.22
CA PHE A 172 18.37 -0.67 -1.48
C PHE A 172 18.80 -2.09 -1.11
N ALA A 173 18.28 -2.62 0.00
CA ALA A 173 18.55 -3.99 0.41
C ALA A 173 18.08 -5.06 -0.59
N LEU A 174 17.20 -4.74 -1.57
CA LEU A 174 16.88 -5.65 -2.66
C LEU A 174 18.03 -5.77 -3.67
N TYR A 175 18.65 -4.65 -4.03
CA TYR A 175 19.74 -4.65 -5.01
C TYR A 175 20.99 -5.35 -4.46
N ASP A 176 21.27 -5.17 -3.17
CA ASP A 176 22.41 -5.82 -2.51
C ASP A 176 22.26 -7.36 -2.46
N LEU A 177 21.02 -7.90 -2.60
CA LEU A 177 20.76 -9.34 -2.68
C LEU A 177 20.97 -9.89 -4.10
N ASP A 178 20.68 -9.10 -5.13
CA ASP A 178 20.86 -9.50 -6.54
C ASP A 178 22.34 -9.49 -6.95
N ASP A 179 23.18 -8.69 -6.27
CA ASP A 179 24.64 -8.66 -6.46
C ASP A 179 25.36 -9.84 -5.75
N ALA A 180 24.65 -10.66 -4.97
CA ALA A 180 25.19 -11.92 -4.45
C ALA A 180 25.07 -12.99 -5.54
N GLU A 181 26.21 -13.47 -6.07
CA GLU A 181 26.26 -14.40 -7.21
C GLU A 181 25.24 -15.55 -7.11
N PRO A 182 24.62 -15.95 -8.25
CA PRO A 182 23.72 -17.09 -8.27
C PRO A 182 24.50 -18.32 -7.83
N THR A 183 24.09 -18.92 -6.70
CA THR A 183 24.60 -20.22 -6.27
C THR A 183 24.30 -21.23 -7.37
N THR A 184 25.34 -21.65 -8.07
CA THR A 184 25.30 -22.71 -9.07
C THR A 184 24.79 -23.99 -8.41
N GLY A 185 23.61 -24.44 -8.82
CA GLY A 185 23.01 -25.73 -8.48
C GLY A 185 22.70 -26.52 -9.73
#